data_AF-A0A073IT68-F1
#
_entry.id   AF-A0A073IT68-F1
#
_cell.length_a   1.000
_cell.length_b   1.000
_cell.length_c   1.000
_cell.angle_alpha   90.00
_cell.angle_beta   90.00
_cell.angle_gamma   90.00
#
_symmetry.space_group_name_H-M   'P 1'
#
loop_
_entity.id
_entity.type
_entity.pdbx_description
1 polymer ?
#
loop_
_entity_poly.entity_id
_entity_poly.type
_entity_poly.pdbx_seq_one_letter_code
_entity_poly.pdbx_strand_id
1 'polypeptide(L)'
;MRRFSLALIGTSFLVSCAIEGQEPIVSAFNGDSVNIIQPAFALFTDEQLLGKANDICRRGNKKYAERVSRRSLPDYQGTEYLFLCLAKPSS
;
A
#
# COMPACT_ATOMS: atom_id res chain seq x y z
N MET A 1 53.23 -33.41 8.11
CA MET A 1 52.52 -33.49 6.81
C MET A 1 51.06 -33.84 7.05
N ARG A 2 50.16 -33.25 6.24
CA ARG A 2 48.70 -33.49 6.12
C ARG A 2 47.81 -32.93 7.23
N ARG A 3 46.70 -32.26 6.93
CA ARG A 3 46.26 -31.29 5.90
C ARG A 3 44.87 -30.85 6.40
N PHE A 4 44.60 -29.55 6.29
CA PHE A 4 43.33 -28.85 6.51
C PHE A 4 42.06 -29.67 6.25
N SER A 5 41.04 -29.45 7.08
CA SER A 5 39.65 -29.32 6.64
C SER A 5 38.83 -28.56 7.69
N LEU A 6 38.96 -27.23 7.71
CA LEU A 6 37.87 -26.37 8.19
C LEU A 6 36.72 -26.55 7.19
N ALA A 7 35.71 -27.33 7.56
CA ALA A 7 34.47 -27.41 6.79
C ALA A 7 33.62 -26.16 7.11
N LEU A 8 33.98 -25.07 6.43
CA LEU A 8 33.12 -23.90 6.25
C LEU A 8 32.04 -24.31 5.25
N ILE A 9 30.81 -24.61 5.71
CA ILE A 9 29.66 -24.73 4.81
C ILE A 9 28.64 -23.71 5.29
N GLY A 10 28.67 -22.58 4.60
CA GLY A 10 27.83 -21.43 4.84
C GLY A 10 26.36 -21.78 4.64
N THR A 11 25.58 -21.59 5.68
CA THR A 11 24.13 -21.43 5.59
C THR A 11 23.86 -20.17 4.76
N SER A 12 23.44 -20.37 3.51
CA SER A 12 22.87 -19.33 2.67
C SER A 12 21.68 -18.70 3.38
N PHE A 13 21.85 -17.48 3.87
CA PHE A 13 20.73 -16.65 4.28
C PHE A 13 19.91 -16.34 3.04
N LEU A 14 18.68 -16.86 2.99
CA LEU A 14 17.65 -16.39 2.07
C LEU A 14 17.33 -14.94 2.47
N VAL A 15 18.08 -13.98 1.92
CA VAL A 15 17.69 -12.57 2.00
C VAL A 15 16.36 -12.47 1.25
N SER A 16 15.28 -12.31 2.01
CA SER A 16 14.00 -11.88 1.46
C SER A 16 14.26 -10.59 0.70
N CYS A 17 14.12 -10.63 -0.62
CA CYS A 17 14.05 -9.42 -1.43
C CYS A 17 12.72 -8.76 -1.07
N ALA A 18 12.71 -8.00 0.03
CA ALA A 18 11.62 -7.10 0.31
C ALA A 18 11.57 -6.12 -0.86
N ILE A 19 10.49 -6.17 -1.64
CA ILE A 19 10.20 -5.16 -2.65
C ILE A 19 9.83 -3.90 -1.85
N GLU A 20 10.86 -3.19 -1.39
CA GLU A 20 10.68 -1.88 -0.76
C GLU A 20 10.09 -0.92 -1.79
N GLY A 21 8.97 -0.29 -1.44
CA GLY A 21 8.57 0.96 -2.07
C GLY A 21 7.51 0.91 -3.17
N GLN A 22 6.68 -0.15 -3.27
CA GLN A 22 5.47 0.00 -4.06
C GLN A 22 4.45 0.86 -3.30
N GLU A 23 4.04 1.98 -3.89
CA GLU A 23 3.01 2.86 -3.35
C GLU A 23 1.61 2.37 -3.74
N PRO A 24 0.57 2.63 -2.93
CA PRO A 24 -0.80 2.34 -3.34
C PRO A 24 -1.20 3.11 -4.60
N ILE A 25 -1.91 2.43 -5.50
CA ILE A 25 -2.25 2.93 -6.84
C ILE A 25 -3.55 3.73 -6.76
N VAL A 26 -3.52 5.01 -7.11
CA VAL A 26 -4.73 5.85 -7.20
C VAL A 26 -5.36 5.65 -8.57
N SER A 27 -6.58 5.11 -8.62
CA SER A 27 -7.31 4.88 -9.88
C SER A 27 -8.18 6.06 -10.30
N ALA A 28 -8.69 6.84 -9.34
CA ALA A 28 -9.50 8.02 -9.60
C ALA A 28 -9.43 9.02 -8.45
N PHE A 29 -9.56 10.31 -8.77
CA PHE A 29 -9.74 11.40 -7.80
C PHE A 29 -10.60 12.49 -8.44
N ASN A 30 -11.62 12.99 -7.72
CA ASN A 30 -12.55 14.00 -8.22
C ASN A 30 -12.67 15.26 -7.32
N GLY A 31 -11.82 15.41 -6.31
CA GLY A 31 -11.87 16.51 -5.34
C GLY A 31 -12.55 16.15 -4.02
N ASP A 32 -13.60 15.32 -4.06
CA ASP A 32 -14.38 14.90 -2.88
C ASP A 32 -14.19 13.43 -2.51
N SER A 33 -13.58 12.64 -3.39
CA SER A 33 -13.28 11.23 -3.15
C SER A 33 -12.05 10.77 -3.92
N VAL A 34 -11.39 9.72 -3.41
CA VAL A 34 -10.26 9.04 -4.04
C VAL A 34 -10.49 7.53 -4.05
N ASN A 35 -10.22 6.90 -5.19
CA ASN A 35 -10.21 5.46 -5.35
C ASN A 35 -8.77 4.95 -5.33
N ILE A 36 -8.51 3.91 -4.55
CA ILE A 36 -7.20 3.26 -4.46
C ILE A 36 -7.36 1.77 -4.79
N ILE A 37 -6.55 1.27 -5.72
CA ILE A 37 -6.51 -0.14 -6.09
C ILE A 37 -5.33 -0.82 -5.39
N GLN A 38 -5.62 -1.96 -4.76
CA GLN A 38 -4.65 -2.93 -4.30
C GLN A 38 -4.71 -4.17 -5.20
N PRO A 39 -3.72 -4.38 -6.07
CA PRO A 39 -3.58 -5.63 -6.82
C PRO A 39 -3.37 -6.83 -5.90
N ALA A 40 -3.76 -8.04 -6.31
CA ALA A 40 -3.64 -9.26 -5.48
C ALA A 40 -2.19 -9.62 -5.11
N PHE A 41 -1.22 -9.18 -5.91
CA PHE A 41 0.21 -9.38 -5.65
C PHE A 41 0.83 -8.30 -4.76
N ALA A 42 0.05 -7.27 -4.37
CA ALA A 42 0.49 -6.21 -3.46
C ALA A 42 -0.32 -6.27 -2.16
N LEU A 43 0.37 -6.22 -1.03
CA LEU A 43 -0.24 -6.19 0.29
C LEU A 43 0.04 -4.83 0.92
N PHE A 44 -0.99 -3.97 0.91
CA PHE A 44 -0.98 -2.71 1.64
C PHE A 44 -1.75 -2.86 2.93
N THR A 45 -1.22 -2.31 4.01
CA THR A 45 -1.96 -2.19 5.26
C THR A 45 -3.03 -1.10 5.13
N ASP A 46 -4.02 -1.14 6.02
CA ASP A 46 -5.06 -0.10 6.07
C ASP A 46 -4.44 1.29 6.32
N GLU A 47 -3.37 1.37 7.11
CA GLU A 47 -2.63 2.61 7.38
C GLU A 47 -1.92 3.14 6.13
N GLN A 48 -1.35 2.27 5.29
CA GLN A 48 -0.73 2.68 4.03
C GLN A 48 -1.77 3.22 3.04
N LEU A 49 -2.91 2.53 2.92
CA LEU A 49 -4.02 2.97 2.07
C LEU A 49 -4.60 4.31 2.56
N LEU A 50 -4.84 4.43 3.87
CA LEU A 50 -5.35 5.65 4.49
C LEU A 50 -4.35 6.81 4.41
N GLY A 51 -3.06 6.54 4.62
CA GLY A 51 -1.99 7.52 4.48
C GLY A 51 -1.96 8.10 3.07
N LYS A 52 -2.01 7.23 2.05
CA LYS A 52 -2.10 7.65 0.66
C LYS A 52 -3.37 8.47 0.36
N ALA A 53 -4.52 8.03 0.85
CA ALA A 53 -5.77 8.74 0.66
C ALA A 53 -5.73 10.14 1.30
N ASN A 54 -5.20 10.26 2.53
CA ASN A 54 -5.00 11.53 3.21
C ASN A 54 -4.09 12.48 2.43
N ASP A 55 -2.99 11.97 1.87
CA ASP A 55 -2.07 12.77 1.06
C ASP A 55 -2.74 13.35 -0.19
N ILE A 56 -3.59 12.56 -0.87
CA ILE A 56 -4.36 13.03 -2.03
C ILE A 56 -5.42 14.05 -1.61
N CYS A 57 -6.23 13.74 -0.60
CA CYS A 57 -7.28 14.64 -0.12
C CYS A 57 -6.72 15.99 0.36
N ARG A 58 -5.55 15.99 1.00
CA ARG A 58 -4.87 17.22 1.46
C ARG A 58 -4.41 18.11 0.30
N ARG A 59 -3.98 17.53 -0.82
CA ARG A 59 -3.68 18.30 -2.05
C ARG A 59 -4.94 18.93 -2.65
N GLY A 60 -6.10 18.34 -2.41
CA GLY A 60 -7.43 18.85 -2.79
C GLY A 60 -8.06 19.81 -1.77
N ASN A 61 -7.31 20.39 -0.83
CA ASN A 61 -7.79 21.29 0.23
C ASN A 61 -8.73 20.65 1.28
N LYS A 62 -8.86 19.33 1.31
CA LYS A 62 -9.59 18.60 2.36
C LYS A 62 -8.63 18.22 3.50
N LYS A 63 -9.15 17.89 4.68
CA LYS A 63 -8.32 17.68 5.88
C LYS A 63 -7.98 16.22 6.12
N TYR A 64 -8.91 15.32 5.86
CA TYR A 64 -8.71 13.89 6.06
C TYR A 64 -9.52 13.06 5.06
N ALA A 65 -9.13 11.80 4.93
CA ALA A 65 -9.80 10.78 4.16
C ALA A 65 -10.53 9.80 5.10
N GLU A 66 -11.69 9.32 4.69
CA GLU A 66 -12.45 8.29 5.39
C GLU A 66 -12.83 7.17 4.42
N ARG A 67 -12.48 5.92 4.74
CA ARG A 67 -12.85 4.77 3.91
C ARG A 67 -14.34 4.50 4.04
N VAL A 68 -15.07 4.54 2.92
CA VAL A 68 -16.53 4.33 2.90
C VAL A 68 -16.95 3.09 2.13
N SER A 69 -16.07 2.54 1.28
CA SER A 69 -16.39 1.32 0.53
C SER A 69 -15.13 0.53 0.15
N ARG A 70 -15.35 -0.77 -0.09
CA ARG A 70 -14.39 -1.73 -0.63
C ARG A 70 -15.12 -2.63 -1.61
N ARG A 71 -14.55 -2.88 -2.78
CA ARG A 71 -15.06 -3.87 -3.74
C ARG A 71 -13.94 -4.73 -4.31
N SER A 72 -14.26 -6.00 -4.58
CA SER A 72 -13.38 -6.86 -5.36
C SER A 72 -13.39 -6.43 -6.83
N LEU A 73 -12.24 -6.51 -7.48
CA LEU A 73 -12.05 -6.32 -8.92
C LEU A 73 -11.63 -7.66 -9.52
N PRO A 74 -12.56 -8.52 -9.96
CA PRO A 74 -12.24 -9.85 -10.49
C PRO A 74 -11.32 -9.78 -11.72
N ASP A 75 -11.60 -8.85 -12.65
CA ASP A 75 -10.85 -8.71 -13.91
C ASP A 75 -9.40 -8.25 -13.70
N TYR A 76 -9.16 -7.49 -12.63
CA TYR A 76 -7.84 -6.96 -12.29
C TYR A 76 -7.16 -7.75 -11.17
N GLN A 77 -7.78 -8.86 -10.73
CA GLN A 77 -7.36 -9.63 -9.57
C GLN A 77 -6.95 -8.71 -8.42
N GLY A 78 -7.87 -7.89 -7.93
CA GLY A 78 -7.53 -6.86 -6.95
C GLY A 78 -8.71 -6.42 -6.11
N THR A 79 -8.47 -5.42 -5.27
CA THR A 79 -9.48 -4.76 -4.46
C THR A 79 -9.40 -3.26 -4.69
N GLU A 80 -10.54 -2.62 -4.92
CA GLU A 80 -10.65 -1.17 -4.92
C GLU A 80 -11.26 -0.69 -3.61
N TYR A 81 -10.70 0.40 -3.09
CA TYR A 81 -11.17 1.11 -1.91
C TYR A 81 -11.61 2.51 -2.31
N LEU A 82 -12.75 2.95 -1.78
CA LEU A 82 -13.23 4.31 -1.91
C LEU A 82 -13.05 5.05 -0.59
N PHE A 83 -12.41 6.21 -0.67
CA PHE A 83 -12.29 7.15 0.43
C PHE A 83 -12.98 8.46 0.10
N LEU A 84 -13.74 9.02 1.04
CA LEU A 84 -14.25 10.39 0.96
C LEU A 84 -13.22 11.37 1.51
N CYS A 85 -13.05 12.51 0.84
CA CYS A 85 -12.20 13.60 1.28
C CYS A 85 -13.04 14.64 2.05
N LEU A 86 -12.83 14.70 3.35
CA LEU A 86 -13.66 15.47 4.27
C LEU A 86 -12.94 16.71 4.80
N ALA A 87 -13.69 17.80 4.95
CA ALA A 87 -13.24 18.94 5.74
C ALA A 87 -13.37 18.58 7.23
N LYS A 88 -12.52 19.16 8.09
CA LYS A 88 -12.72 19.06 9.54
C LYS A 88 -14.15 19.56 9.83
N PRO A 89 -14.97 18.84 10.62
CA PRO A 89 -16.27 19.35 11.04
C PRO A 89 -16.06 20.72 11.68
N SER A 90 -16.79 21.74 11.21
CA SER A 90 -16.92 23.00 11.93
C SER A 90 -17.73 22.69 13.19
N SER A 91 -17.02 22.43 14.30
CA SER A 91 -17.61 22.41 15.64
C SER A 91 -18.12 23.78 16.02
#